data_AF-A0A923WHD9-F1
#
_entry.id   AF-A0A923WHD9-F1
#
_cell.length_a   1.000
_cell.length_b   1.000
_cell.length_c   1.000
_cell.angle_alpha   90.00
_cell.angle_beta   90.00
_cell.angle_gamma   90.00
#
_symmetry.space_group_name_H-M   'P 1'
#
loop_
_entity.id
_entity.type
_entity.pdbx_description
1 polymer ?
#
loop_
_entity_poly.entity_id
_entity_poly.type
_entity_poly.pdbx_seq_one_letter_code
_entity_poly.pdbx_strand_id
1 'polypeptide(L)'
;MLSHRTTHKDEELAYERMLVAFGDWPGVEAAPIDALTHEIRTTRWPGVQAPRIQEALRCIQAQTGGAYSLGFLAEMPTDAAMRWLTALPGVGLKTASLLLLFNFNRTYAKRTAKLQLRPQPRAKLELRGTLLPFCVNPI
;
A
#
# COMPACT_ATOMS: atom_id res chain seq x y z
N MET A 1 3.20 3.41 -3.86
CA MET A 1 3.71 4.04 -5.10
C MET A 1 5.16 3.67 -5.34
N LEU A 2 6.05 3.85 -4.36
CA LEU A 2 7.46 3.50 -4.43
C LEU A 2 7.70 1.99 -4.59
N SER A 3 6.91 1.15 -3.91
CA SER A 3 6.85 -0.33 -4.01
C SER A 3 6.63 -0.91 -5.40
N HIS A 4 6.13 -0.13 -6.37
CA HIS A 4 5.72 -0.70 -7.65
C HIS A 4 6.92 -1.25 -8.42
N ARG A 5 7.06 -2.58 -8.43
CA ARG A 5 8.19 -3.30 -9.03
C ARG A 5 9.56 -2.88 -8.46
N THR A 6 9.58 -2.53 -7.18
CA THR A 6 10.76 -2.17 -6.39
C THR A 6 10.91 -3.16 -5.24
N THR A 7 12.14 -3.48 -4.83
CA THR A 7 12.33 -4.33 -3.64
C THR A 7 11.95 -3.56 -2.38
N HIS A 8 11.64 -4.27 -1.29
CA HIS A 8 11.28 -3.61 -0.03
C HIS A 8 12.41 -2.71 0.50
N LYS A 9 13.65 -3.21 0.47
CA LYS A 9 14.85 -2.47 0.88
C LYS A 9 15.03 -1.17 0.08
N ASP A 10 14.84 -1.23 -1.24
CA ASP A 10 15.00 -0.05 -2.10
C ASP A 10 13.87 0.97 -1.94
N GLU A 11 12.64 0.49 -1.67
CA GLU A 11 11.50 1.34 -1.35
C GLU A 11 11.69 2.08 -0.03
N GLU A 12 12.14 1.39 1.02
CA GLU A 12 12.38 1.97 2.33
C GLU A 12 13.47 3.04 2.25
N LEU A 13 14.59 2.73 1.59
CA LEU A 13 15.65 3.69 1.36
C LEU A 13 15.18 4.92 0.55
N ALA A 14 14.36 4.72 -0.48
CA ALA A 14 13.78 5.84 -1.24
C ALA A 14 12.88 6.73 -0.36
N TYR A 15 12.06 6.11 0.47
CA TYR A 15 11.13 6.81 1.35
C TYR A 15 11.86 7.65 2.40
N GLU A 16 12.85 7.06 3.08
CA GLU A 16 13.65 7.74 4.09
C GLU A 16 14.40 8.93 3.50
N ARG A 17 15.11 8.73 2.38
CA ARG A 17 15.85 9.80 1.71
C ARG A 17 14.98 10.97 1.30
N MET A 18 13.81 10.67 0.74
CA MET A 18 12.84 11.68 0.34
C MET A 18 12.41 12.54 1.54
N LEU A 19 12.08 11.93 2.68
CA LEU A 19 11.68 12.68 3.87
C LEU A 19 12.85 13.41 4.53
N VAL A 20 14.06 12.84 4.53
CA VAL A 20 15.26 13.53 5.04
C VAL A 20 15.59 14.76 4.20
N ALA A 21 15.47 14.67 2.87
CA ALA A 21 15.81 15.76 1.96
C ALA A 21 14.79 16.90 1.99
N PHE A 22 13.50 16.58 2.14
CA PHE A 22 12.41 17.57 1.99
C PHE A 22 11.65 17.86 3.28
N GLY A 23 11.94 17.17 4.38
CA GLY A 23 11.40 17.41 5.72
C GLY A 23 10.00 16.84 5.93
N ASP A 24 9.02 17.33 5.17
CA ASP A 24 7.60 17.01 5.33
C ASP A 24 6.85 16.92 3.99
N TRP A 25 5.54 16.65 4.05
CA TRP A 25 4.70 16.54 2.85
C TRP A 25 4.64 17.82 2.01
N PRO A 26 4.46 19.04 2.59
CA PRO A 26 4.63 20.29 1.84
C PRO A 26 5.97 20.37 1.12
N GLY A 27 7.07 20.03 1.78
CA GLY A 27 8.39 20.04 1.18
C GLY A 27 8.53 19.06 0.01
N VAL A 28 7.99 17.84 0.14
CA VAL A 28 7.98 16.85 -0.94
C VAL A 28 7.14 17.32 -2.14
N GLU A 29 5.98 17.94 -1.88
CA GLU A 29 5.12 18.48 -2.94
C GLU A 29 5.78 19.65 -3.70
N ALA A 30 6.47 20.53 -2.96
CA ALA A 30 7.12 21.72 -3.50
C ALA A 30 8.51 21.43 -4.11
N ALA A 31 9.09 20.25 -3.83
CA ALA A 31 10.42 19.89 -4.32
C ALA A 31 10.53 19.96 -5.86
N PRO A 32 11.66 20.39 -6.42
CA PRO A 32 11.93 20.23 -7.84
C PRO A 32 11.81 18.77 -8.25
N ILE A 33 11.11 18.49 -9.36
CA ILE A 33 10.87 17.11 -9.83
C ILE A 33 12.18 16.33 -9.98
N ASP A 34 13.24 16.95 -10.51
CA ASP A 34 14.54 16.31 -10.70
C ASP A 34 15.21 15.96 -9.36
N ALA A 35 15.07 16.82 -8.35
CA ALA A 35 15.59 16.56 -7.02
C ALA A 35 14.82 15.41 -6.35
N LEU A 36 13.49 15.42 -6.43
CA LEU A 36 12.67 14.32 -5.91
C LEU A 36 12.98 12.99 -6.62
N THR A 37 13.11 13.03 -7.95
CA THR A 37 13.51 11.87 -8.78
C THR A 37 14.86 11.34 -8.35
N HIS A 38 15.83 12.23 -8.07
CA HIS A 38 17.14 11.83 -7.57
C HIS A 38 17.05 11.13 -6.21
N GLU A 39 16.27 11.64 -5.27
CA GLU A 39 16.18 11.04 -3.93
C GLU A 39 15.51 9.67 -3.93
N ILE A 40 14.52 9.46 -4.79
CA ILE A 40 13.85 8.16 -4.92
C ILE A 40 14.50 7.24 -5.96
N ARG A 41 15.72 7.54 -6.45
CA ARG A 41 16.36 6.82 -7.58
C ARG A 41 16.58 5.32 -7.39
N THR A 42 16.47 4.83 -6.16
CA THR A 42 16.57 3.39 -5.85
C THR A 42 15.32 2.63 -6.31
N THR A 43 14.21 3.33 -6.54
CA THR A 43 13.03 2.72 -7.13
C THR A 43 13.23 2.42 -8.61
N ARG A 44 12.38 1.57 -9.16
CA ARG A 44 12.53 1.13 -10.55
C ARG A 44 12.22 2.20 -11.59
N TRP A 45 11.30 3.14 -11.30
CA TRP A 45 10.82 4.15 -12.26
C TRP A 45 10.71 5.53 -11.62
N PRO A 46 11.81 6.09 -11.10
CA PRO A 46 11.77 7.28 -10.26
C PRO A 46 11.18 8.49 -11.02
N GLY A 47 11.52 8.66 -12.30
CA GLY A 47 10.98 9.76 -13.12
C GLY A 47 9.47 9.68 -13.40
N VAL A 48 8.86 8.49 -13.26
CA VAL A 48 7.40 8.31 -13.34
C VAL A 48 6.77 8.42 -11.95
N GLN A 49 7.47 8.00 -10.91
CA GLN A 49 6.95 7.97 -9.53
C GLN A 49 6.95 9.35 -8.88
N ALA A 50 8.00 10.15 -9.08
CA ALA A 50 8.12 11.50 -8.52
C ALA A 50 6.91 12.40 -8.86
N PRO A 51 6.53 12.63 -10.14
CA PRO A 51 5.39 13.49 -10.47
C PRO A 51 4.07 12.95 -9.91
N ARG A 52 3.90 11.62 -9.88
CA ARG A 52 2.69 11.01 -9.32
C ARG A 52 2.58 11.22 -7.81
N ILE A 53 3.69 11.15 -7.08
CA ILE A 53 3.71 11.41 -5.62
C ILE A 53 3.21 12.83 -5.36
N GLN A 54 3.78 13.82 -6.06
CA GLN A 54 3.37 15.21 -5.91
C GLN A 54 1.91 15.44 -6.36
N GLU A 55 1.46 14.80 -7.43
CA GLU A 55 0.07 14.87 -7.86
C GLU A 55 -0.89 14.29 -6.81
N ALA A 56 -0.55 13.14 -6.20
CA ALA A 56 -1.35 12.58 -5.11
C ALA A 56 -1.41 13.52 -3.89
N LEU A 57 -0.29 14.15 -3.53
CA LEU A 57 -0.21 15.14 -2.46
C LEU A 57 -1.09 16.37 -2.76
N ARG A 58 -1.01 16.91 -3.98
CA ARG A 58 -1.88 17.99 -4.46
C ARG A 58 -3.36 17.64 -4.37
N CYS A 59 -3.74 16.43 -4.79
CA CYS A 59 -5.13 15.96 -4.68
C CYS A 59 -5.61 15.88 -3.23
N ILE A 60 -4.77 15.40 -2.31
CA ILE A 60 -5.10 15.34 -0.88
C ILE A 60 -5.26 16.75 -0.31
N GLN A 61 -4.29 17.63 -0.57
CA GLN A 61 -4.29 19.02 -0.10
C GLN A 61 -5.53 19.78 -0.60
N ALA A 62 -5.87 19.63 -1.89
CA ALA A 62 -7.05 20.27 -2.48
C ALA A 62 -8.35 19.79 -1.83
N GLN A 63 -8.43 18.49 -1.48
CA GLN A 63 -9.62 17.90 -0.88
C GLN A 63 -9.84 18.33 0.58
N THR A 64 -8.77 18.65 1.30
CA THR A 64 -8.80 19.02 2.73
C THR A 64 -8.74 20.52 2.99
N GLY A 65 -8.50 21.33 1.96
CA GLY A 65 -8.28 22.77 2.11
C GLY A 65 -6.91 23.13 2.68
N GLY A 66 -5.87 22.30 2.46
CA GLY A 66 -4.49 22.62 2.84
C GLY A 66 -3.77 21.56 3.67
N ALA A 67 -4.48 20.57 4.20
CA ALA A 67 -3.89 19.55 5.09
C ALA A 67 -3.52 18.26 4.34
N TYR A 68 -2.40 17.65 4.71
CA TYR A 68 -2.00 16.33 4.19
C TYR A 68 -2.61 15.21 5.04
N SER A 69 -3.93 15.08 5.00
CA SER A 69 -4.68 14.10 5.80
C SER A 69 -5.78 13.43 5.00
N LEU A 70 -6.02 12.15 5.30
CA LEU A 70 -7.15 11.39 4.76
C LEU A 70 -8.36 11.34 5.72
N GLY A 71 -8.35 12.13 6.79
CA GLY A 71 -9.39 12.10 7.83
C GLY A 71 -10.81 12.31 7.30
N PHE A 72 -10.98 13.11 6.24
CA PHE A 72 -12.28 13.35 5.59
C PHE A 72 -12.91 12.08 5.02
N LEU A 73 -12.13 11.02 4.80
CA LEU A 73 -12.68 9.74 4.35
C LEU A 73 -13.59 9.11 5.41
N ALA A 74 -13.43 9.43 6.71
CA ALA A 74 -14.25 8.87 7.78
C ALA A 74 -15.75 9.15 7.57
N GLU A 75 -16.08 10.35 7.10
CA GLU A 75 -17.45 10.80 6.85
C GLU A 75 -17.97 10.38 5.46
N MET A 76 -17.11 9.82 4.61
CA MET A 76 -17.46 9.46 3.24
C MET A 76 -18.04 8.04 3.17
N PRO A 77 -19.12 7.78 2.41
CA PRO A 77 -19.58 6.41 2.15
C PRO A 77 -18.47 5.54 1.54
N THR A 78 -18.37 4.26 1.93
CA THR A 78 -17.26 3.37 1.54
C THR A 78 -17.03 3.30 0.02
N ASP A 79 -18.10 3.22 -0.78
CA ASP A 79 -17.99 3.22 -2.25
C ASP A 79 -17.45 4.54 -2.81
N ALA A 80 -17.82 5.67 -2.22
CA ALA A 80 -17.29 6.98 -2.60
C ALA A 80 -15.81 7.10 -2.19
N ALA A 81 -15.46 6.67 -0.97
CA ALA A 81 -14.08 6.67 -0.47
C ALA A 81 -13.16 5.81 -1.34
N MET A 82 -13.64 4.63 -1.74
CA MET A 82 -12.91 3.77 -2.68
C MET A 82 -12.71 4.43 -4.04
N ARG A 83 -13.76 5.01 -4.63
CA ARG A 83 -13.65 5.71 -5.91
C ARG A 83 -12.63 6.84 -5.84
N TRP A 84 -12.69 7.65 -4.79
CA TRP A 84 -11.76 8.76 -4.56
C TRP A 84 -10.32 8.26 -4.42
N LEU A 85 -10.07 7.27 -3.55
CA LEU A 85 -8.73 6.70 -3.36
C LEU A 85 -8.17 6.10 -4.65
N THR A 86 -8.98 5.38 -5.42
CA THR A 86 -8.52 4.75 -6.69
C THR A 86 -8.34 5.74 -7.83
N ALA A 87 -8.84 6.98 -7.69
CA ALA A 87 -8.58 8.05 -8.64
C ALA A 87 -7.19 8.68 -8.42
N LEU A 88 -6.58 8.51 -7.24
CA LEU A 88 -5.23 8.99 -6.98
C LEU A 88 -4.20 8.23 -7.86
N PRO A 89 -3.23 8.94 -8.44
CA PRO A 89 -2.24 8.32 -9.30
C PRO A 89 -1.42 7.28 -8.52
N GLY A 90 -1.38 6.05 -9.04
CA GLY A 90 -0.61 4.95 -8.43
C GLY A 90 -1.27 4.28 -7.21
N VAL A 91 -2.51 4.64 -6.86
CA VAL A 91 -3.30 3.95 -5.83
C VAL A 91 -4.32 3.02 -6.51
N GLY A 92 -4.07 1.72 -6.40
CA GLY A 92 -4.98 0.69 -6.95
C GLY A 92 -5.98 0.16 -5.92
N LEU A 93 -6.88 -0.71 -6.40
CA LEU A 93 -7.93 -1.34 -5.57
C LEU A 93 -7.37 -1.97 -4.28
N LYS A 94 -6.27 -2.73 -4.38
CA LYS A 94 -5.65 -3.38 -3.21
C LYS A 94 -5.24 -2.37 -2.15
N THR A 95 -4.51 -1.32 -2.56
CA THR A 95 -4.02 -0.28 -1.66
C THR A 95 -5.17 0.49 -1.03
N ALA A 96 -6.14 0.91 -1.84
CA ALA A 96 -7.33 1.62 -1.36
C ALA A 96 -8.13 0.78 -0.35
N SER A 97 -8.36 -0.50 -0.65
CA SER A 97 -9.05 -1.42 0.25
C SER A 97 -8.32 -1.62 1.58
N LEU A 98 -6.98 -1.76 1.57
CA LEU A 98 -6.19 -1.88 2.81
C LEU A 98 -6.19 -0.60 3.62
N LEU A 99 -6.13 0.57 2.97
CA LEU A 99 -6.22 1.87 3.64
C LEU A 99 -7.56 2.01 4.39
N LEU A 100 -8.69 1.70 3.73
CA LEU A 100 -10.02 1.75 4.34
C LEU A 100 -10.19 0.73 5.47
N LEU A 101 -9.67 -0.48 5.29
CA LEU A 101 -9.78 -1.53 6.29
C LEU A 101 -9.02 -1.15 7.56
N PHE A 102 -7.73 -0.82 7.45
CA PHE A 102 -6.88 -0.65 8.63
C PHE A 102 -7.02 0.72 9.29
N ASN A 103 -7.33 1.79 8.55
CA ASN A 103 -7.40 3.14 9.12
C ASN A 103 -8.84 3.57 9.46
N PHE A 104 -9.84 2.93 8.88
CA PHE A 104 -11.25 3.34 9.06
C PHE A 104 -12.19 2.18 9.40
N ASN A 105 -11.68 0.96 9.65
CA ASN A 105 -12.47 -0.23 9.95
C ASN A 105 -13.60 -0.51 8.93
N ARG A 106 -13.36 -0.21 7.64
CA ARG A 106 -14.33 -0.40 6.56
C ARG A 106 -13.86 -1.48 5.61
N THR A 107 -14.66 -2.54 5.48
CA THR A 107 -14.41 -3.59 4.50
C THR A 107 -14.94 -3.17 3.14
N TYR A 108 -14.11 -3.34 2.10
CA TYR A 108 -14.54 -3.14 0.72
C TYR A 108 -14.58 -4.46 -0.04
N ALA A 109 -15.77 -5.02 -0.14
CA ALA A 109 -16.03 -6.17 -1.00
C ALA A 109 -16.78 -5.69 -2.25
N LYS A 110 -16.05 -5.35 -3.33
CA LYS A 110 -16.70 -5.31 -4.64
C LYS A 110 -17.22 -6.72 -4.91
N ARG A 111 -18.53 -6.88 -5.06
CA ARG A 111 -19.12 -8.04 -5.75
C ARG A 111 -18.72 -7.94 -7.23
N THR A 112 -17.45 -8.15 -7.54
CA THR A 112 -17.05 -8.42 -8.93
C THR A 112 -17.60 -9.79 -9.29
N ALA A 113 -18.54 -9.80 -10.22
CA ALA A 113 -19.04 -10.97 -10.89
C ALA A 113 -17.88 -11.94 -11.22
N LYS A 114 -18.04 -13.20 -10.81
CA LYS A 114 -17.13 -14.33 -11.09
C LYS A 114 -15.62 -13.98 -11.03
N LEU A 115 -15.11 -13.61 -9.86
CA LEU A 115 -13.77 -14.09 -9.53
C LEU A 115 -13.90 -15.60 -9.31
N GLN A 116 -13.78 -16.38 -10.39
CA GLN A 116 -13.42 -17.79 -10.27
C GLN A 116 -12.03 -17.79 -9.64
N LEU A 117 -12.01 -17.80 -8.31
CA LEU A 117 -10.82 -18.21 -7.57
C LEU A 117 -10.40 -19.53 -8.22
N ARG A 118 -9.29 -19.55 -8.95
CA ARG A 118 -8.68 -20.82 -9.30
C ARG A 118 -8.47 -21.53 -7.96
N PRO A 119 -9.02 -22.74 -7.78
CA PRO A 119 -8.72 -23.49 -6.57
C PRO A 119 -7.21 -23.62 -6.51
N GLN A 120 -6.58 -22.95 -5.55
CA GLN A 120 -5.21 -23.29 -5.21
C GLN A 120 -5.27 -24.74 -4.77
N PRO A 121 -4.40 -25.62 -5.29
CA PRO A 121 -4.31 -26.96 -4.75
C PRO A 121 -4.03 -26.79 -3.26
N ARG A 122 -5.01 -27.15 -2.42
CA ARG A 122 -4.79 -27.27 -0.99
C ARG A 122 -3.63 -28.26 -0.86
N ALA A 123 -2.46 -27.78 -0.47
CA ALA A 123 -1.47 -28.67 0.10
C ALA A 123 -2.22 -29.41 1.21
N LYS A 124 -2.38 -30.73 1.05
CA LYS A 124 -2.89 -31.57 2.12
C LYS A 124 -1.96 -31.31 3.29
N LEU A 125 -2.48 -30.65 4.32
CA LEU A 125 -1.86 -30.68 5.63
C LEU A 125 -2.08 -32.12 6.11
N GLU A 126 -1.25 -33.04 5.62
CA GLU A 126 -1.11 -34.35 6.23
C GLU A 126 -0.45 -34.09 7.57
N LEU A 127 -1.28 -33.92 8.60
CA LEU A 127 -0.91 -34.21 9.97
C LEU A 127 -0.55 -35.70 10.00
N ARG A 128 0.67 -36.03 9.56
CA ARG A 128 1.30 -37.30 9.88
C ARG A 128 1.55 -37.25 11.38
N GLY A 129 0.55 -37.69 12.13
CA GLY A 129 0.71 -38.15 13.49
C GLY A 129 1.67 -39.32 13.47
N THR A 130 2.97 -39.04 13.55
CA THR A 130 3.95 -40.01 14.00
C THR A 130 3.71 -40.16 15.50
N LEU A 131 2.75 -41.04 15.84
CA LEU A 131 2.72 -41.70 17.14
C LEU A 131 4.06 -42.45 17.24
N LEU A 132 5.01 -41.83 17.93
CA LEU A 132 6.16 -42.54 18.49
C LEU A 132 5.61 -43.66 19.39
N PRO A 133 5.99 -44.93 19.19
CA PRO A 133 5.70 -45.94 20.19
C PRO A 133 6.68 -45.72 21.34
N PHE A 134 6.21 -45.07 22.41
CA PHE A 134 6.80 -45.25 23.73
C PHE A 134 6.51 -46.70 24.17
N CYS A 135 7.38 -47.62 23.75
CA CYS A 135 7.55 -48.90 24.44
C CYS A 135 8.29 -48.62 25.75
N VAL A 136 7.52 -48.47 26.83
CA VAL A 136 8.03 -48.63 28.19
C VAL A 136 8.01 -50.13 28.45
N ASN A 137 9.18 -50.74 28.53
CA ASN A 137 9.35 -52.15 28.92
C ASN A 137 9.53 -52.21 30.45
N PRO A 138 8.86 -53.14 31.15
CA PRO A 138 9.02 -53.31 32.60
C PRO A 138 10.25 -54.18 32.91
N ILE A 139 11.05 -53.75 33.89
CA ILE A 139 11.84 -54.61 34.79
C ILE A 139 11.59 -54.08 36.20
#